data_AF-N6W4X1-F1
#
_entry.id   AF-N6W4X1-F1
#
_cell.length_a   1.000
_cell.length_b   1.000
_cell.length_c   1.000
_cell.angle_alpha   90.00
_cell.angle_beta   90.00
_cell.angle_gamma   90.00
#
_symmetry.space_group_name_H-M   'P 1'
#
loop_
_entity.id
_entity.type
_entity.pdbx_description
1 polymer ?
#
loop_
_entity_poly.entity_id
_entity_poly.type
_entity_poly.pdbx_seq_one_letter_code
_entity_poly.pdbx_strand_id
1 'polypeptide(L)'
;MADKSDWKTDRERYEAAWTKYQEVADRVYAAYEDLDSGAQDQAPANEDLSELQEAWKELENARERLNESANELHERHMAQGKSISN
;
A
#
# COMPACT_ATOMS: atom_id res chain seq x y z
N MET A 1 -22.05 -1.50 -14.58
CA MET A 1 -21.72 -2.39 -13.45
C MET A 1 -20.24 -2.29 -13.05
N ALA A 2 -19.61 -1.10 -13.13
CA ALA A 2 -18.17 -0.93 -12.86
C ALA A 2 -17.83 -0.59 -11.38
N ASP A 3 -18.76 -0.02 -10.61
CA ASP A 3 -18.45 0.72 -9.35
C ASP A 3 -17.96 -0.08 -8.13
N LYS A 4 -18.40 -1.32 -7.93
CA LYS A 4 -17.91 -2.15 -6.79
C LYS A 4 -16.68 -2.96 -7.14
N SER A 5 -16.46 -3.20 -8.43
CA SER A 5 -15.37 -4.03 -8.92
C SER A 5 -14.04 -3.29 -8.80
N ASP A 6 -14.03 -1.99 -9.12
CA ASP A 6 -12.81 -1.20 -9.17
C ASP A 6 -12.28 -0.90 -7.76
N TRP A 7 -13.14 -0.45 -6.83
CA TRP A 7 -12.76 -0.29 -5.42
C TRP A 7 -12.27 -1.60 -4.78
N LYS A 8 -12.93 -2.73 -5.07
CA LYS A 8 -12.51 -4.04 -4.55
C LYS A 8 -11.14 -4.45 -5.11
N THR A 9 -10.92 -4.21 -6.40
CA THR A 9 -9.65 -4.50 -7.07
C THR A 9 -8.51 -3.64 -6.50
N ASP A 10 -8.75 -2.34 -6.32
CA ASP A 10 -7.74 -1.44 -5.75
C ASP A 10 -7.47 -1.76 -4.27
N ARG A 11 -8.49 -2.20 -3.53
CA ARG A 11 -8.32 -2.68 -2.16
C ARG A 11 -7.47 -3.96 -2.11
N GLU A 12 -7.73 -4.93 -2.98
CA GLU A 12 -6.92 -6.16 -3.07
C GLU A 12 -5.46 -5.84 -3.44
N ARG A 13 -5.23 -4.87 -4.33
CA ARG A 13 -3.88 -4.38 -4.67
C ARG A 13 -3.20 -3.68 -3.50
N TYR A 14 -3.93 -2.87 -2.74
CA TYR A 14 -3.42 -2.25 -1.52
C TYR A 14 -3.04 -3.30 -0.46
N GLU A 15 -3.90 -4.30 -0.23
CA GLU A 15 -3.63 -5.38 0.73
C GLU A 15 -2.38 -6.17 0.31
N ALA A 16 -2.21 -6.50 -0.97
CA ALA A 16 -1.01 -7.17 -1.48
C ALA A 16 0.27 -6.31 -1.34
N ALA A 17 0.19 -5.02 -1.67
CA ALA A 17 1.33 -4.09 -1.52
C ALA A 17 1.70 -3.89 -0.04
N TRP A 18 0.71 -3.88 0.85
CA TRP A 18 0.92 -3.81 2.30
C TRP A 18 1.65 -5.05 2.81
N THR A 19 1.20 -6.25 2.42
CA THR A 19 1.88 -7.50 2.78
C THR A 19 3.34 -7.51 2.32
N LYS A 20 3.61 -7.15 1.07
CA LYS A 20 4.98 -7.06 0.53
C LYS A 20 5.84 -6.08 1.33
N TYR A 21 5.30 -4.90 1.66
CA TYR A 21 6.01 -3.93 2.49
C TYR A 21 6.36 -4.49 3.87
N GLN A 22 5.41 -5.17 4.54
CA GLN A 22 5.65 -5.79 5.85
C GLN A 22 6.74 -6.85 5.80
N GLU A 23 6.70 -7.75 4.81
CA GLU A 23 7.70 -8.82 4.65
C GLU A 23 9.12 -8.25 4.48
N VAL A 24 9.27 -7.20 3.67
CA VAL A 24 10.57 -6.55 3.45
C VAL A 24 11.00 -5.74 4.67
N ALA A 25 10.08 -5.05 5.34
CA ALA A 25 10.36 -4.30 6.56
C ALA A 25 10.82 -5.21 7.71
N ASP A 26 10.16 -6.36 7.89
CA ASP A 26 10.53 -7.36 8.89
C ASP A 26 11.92 -7.93 8.61
N ARG A 27 12.26 -8.18 7.33
CA ARG A 27 13.60 -8.64 6.93
C ARG A 27 14.68 -7.60 7.24
N VAL A 28 14.43 -6.34 6.90
CA VAL A 28 15.34 -5.23 7.20
C VAL A 28 15.50 -5.05 8.71
N TYR A 29 14.40 -5.14 9.46
CA TYR A 29 14.42 -5.02 10.91
C TYR A 29 15.23 -6.14 11.57
N ALA A 30 15.00 -7.39 11.16
CA ALA A 30 15.76 -8.54 11.66
C ALA A 30 17.26 -8.39 11.38
N ALA A 31 17.63 -7.92 10.18
CA ALA A 31 19.03 -7.65 9.85
C ALA A 31 19.67 -6.58 10.77
N TYR A 32 18.90 -5.55 11.14
CA TYR A 32 19.35 -4.54 12.12
C TYR A 32 19.40 -5.07 13.56
N GLU A 33 18.49 -5.94 13.95
CA GLU A 33 18.50 -6.59 15.27
C GLU A 33 19.71 -7.53 15.43
N ASP A 34 20.03 -8.30 14.38
CA ASP A 34 21.22 -9.16 14.34
C ASP A 34 22.53 -8.36 14.47
N LEU A 35 22.59 -7.16 13.86
CA LEU A 35 23.70 -6.22 14.02
C LEU A 35 23.85 -5.72 15.46
N ASP A 36 22.75 -5.28 16.09
CA ASP A 36 22.76 -4.76 17.45
C ASP A 36 23.13 -5.85 18.48
N SER A 37 22.78 -7.11 18.19
CA SER A 37 23.16 -8.27 18.99
C SER A 37 24.64 -8.68 18.87
N GLY A 38 25.40 -8.03 17.97
CA GLY A 38 26.81 -8.33 17.71
C GLY A 38 27.03 -9.60 16.86
N ALA A 39 25.98 -10.11 16.20
CA ALA A 39 26.04 -11.38 15.47
C ALA A 39 26.77 -11.28 14.12
N GLN A 40 26.91 -10.10 13.51
CA GLN A 40 27.78 -9.85 12.35
C GLN A 40 27.85 -8.34 12.04
N ASP A 41 29.03 -7.82 11.70
CA ASP A 41 29.31 -6.41 11.33
C ASP A 41 28.73 -5.97 9.96
N GLN A 42 27.72 -6.67 9.42
CA GLN A 42 27.16 -6.38 8.10
C GLN A 42 25.84 -5.63 8.20
N ALA A 43 25.89 -4.30 8.00
CA ALA A 43 24.70 -3.48 7.70
C ALA A 43 23.77 -4.23 6.70
N PRO A 44 22.42 -4.11 6.82
CA PRO A 44 21.53 -4.73 5.85
C PRO A 44 21.95 -4.36 4.43
N ALA A 45 21.81 -5.32 3.51
CA ALA A 45 22.30 -5.12 2.15
C ALA A 45 21.62 -3.90 1.53
N ASN A 46 22.36 -3.12 0.74
CA ASN A 46 21.77 -1.99 -0.02
C ASN A 46 20.58 -2.44 -0.87
N GLU A 47 20.56 -3.72 -1.27
CA GLU A 47 19.45 -4.37 -1.97
C GLU A 47 18.18 -4.43 -1.11
N ASP A 48 18.27 -4.78 0.18
CA ASP A 48 17.13 -4.83 1.10
C ASP A 48 16.51 -3.44 1.33
N LEU A 49 17.35 -2.42 1.48
CA LEU A 49 16.90 -1.03 1.62
C LEU A 49 16.26 -0.50 0.34
N SER A 50 16.78 -0.91 -0.82
CA SER A 50 16.20 -0.55 -2.12
C SER A 50 14.84 -1.22 -2.32
N GLU A 51 14.73 -2.51 -1.98
CA GLU A 51 13.47 -3.26 -2.05
C GLU A 51 12.42 -2.69 -1.09
N LEU A 52 12.83 -2.25 0.11
CA LEU A 52 11.94 -1.58 1.06
C LEU A 52 11.41 -0.26 0.49
N GLN A 53 12.27 0.51 -0.16
CA GLN A 53 11.88 1.77 -0.80
C GLN A 53 10.92 1.53 -1.97
N GLU A 54 11.13 0.49 -2.76
CA GLU A 54 10.23 0.11 -3.85
C GLU A 54 8.87 -0.37 -3.32
N ALA A 55 8.87 -1.24 -2.31
CA ALA A 55 7.64 -1.71 -1.66
C ALA A 55 6.84 -0.54 -1.05
N TRP A 56 7.52 0.44 -0.45
CA TRP A 56 6.88 1.66 0.04
C TRP A 56 6.21 2.47 -1.08
N LYS A 57 6.90 2.67 -2.21
CA LYS A 57 6.32 3.38 -3.37
C LYS A 57 5.12 2.63 -3.95
N GLU A 58 5.18 1.31 -4.05
CA GLU A 58 4.05 0.50 -4.51
C GLU A 58 2.83 0.65 -3.59
N LEU A 59 3.05 0.63 -2.27
CA LEU A 59 2.02 0.85 -1.28
C LEU A 59 1.39 2.25 -1.37
N GLU A 60 2.22 3.29 -1.53
CA GLU A 60 1.76 4.67 -1.68
C GLU A 60 0.88 4.83 -2.92
N ASN A 61 1.32 4.32 -4.06
CA ASN A 61 0.54 4.32 -5.30
C ASN A 61 -0.79 3.56 -5.16
N ALA A 62 -0.79 2.40 -4.48
CA ALA A 62 -2.01 1.63 -4.25
C ALA A 62 -3.00 2.40 -3.34
N ARG A 63 -2.47 3.11 -2.34
CA ARG A 63 -3.28 3.96 -1.45
C ARG A 63 -3.89 5.15 -2.18
N GLU A 64 -3.14 5.80 -3.06
CA GLU A 64 -3.63 6.91 -3.89
C GLU A 64 -4.81 6.47 -4.77
N ARG A 65 -4.66 5.35 -5.49
CA ARG A 65 -5.75 4.78 -6.31
C ARG A 65 -6.98 4.42 -5.50
N LEU A 66 -6.79 3.83 -4.31
CA LEU A 66 -7.91 3.50 -3.44
C LEU A 66 -8.67 4.75 -3.00
N ASN A 67 -7.97 5.85 -2.72
CA ASN A 67 -8.57 7.15 -2.40
C ASN A 67 -9.32 7.76 -3.59
N GLU A 68 -8.75 7.68 -4.80
CA GLU A 68 -9.42 8.12 -6.04
C GLU A 68 -10.74 7.36 -6.25
N SER A 69 -10.69 6.04 -6.19
CA SER A 69 -11.87 5.16 -6.30
C SER A 69 -12.92 5.47 -5.24
N ALA A 70 -12.53 5.80 -4.01
CA ALA A 70 -13.45 6.19 -2.95
C ALA A 70 -14.09 7.58 -3.19
N ASN A 71 -13.31 8.56 -3.68
CA ASN A 71 -13.80 9.88 -4.02
C ASN A 71 -14.79 9.85 -5.19
N GLU A 72 -14.50 9.10 -6.25
CA GLU A 72 -15.41 8.94 -7.39
C GLU A 72 -16.76 8.35 -6.97
N LEU A 73 -16.73 7.34 -6.09
CA LEU A 73 -17.94 6.73 -5.55
C LEU A 73 -18.75 7.75 -4.72
N HIS A 74 -18.07 8.57 -3.92
CA HIS A 74 -18.70 9.62 -3.13
C HIS A 74 -19.37 10.69 -4.02
N GLU A 75 -18.65 11.21 -5.02
CA GLU A 75 -19.17 12.23 -5.94
C GLU A 75 -20.41 11.74 -6.70
N ARG A 76 -20.42 10.49 -7.18
CA ARG A 76 -21.59 9.89 -7.85
C ARG A 76 -22.79 9.77 -6.92
N HIS A 77 -22.59 9.33 -5.67
CA HIS A 77 -23.67 9.27 -4.69
C HIS A 77 -24.29 10.65 -4.45
N MET A 78 -23.46 11.70 -4.36
CA MET A 78 -23.94 13.07 -4.21
C MET A 78 -24.68 13.58 -5.46
N ALA A 79 -24.22 13.22 -6.67
CA ALA A 79 -24.89 13.56 -7.92
C ALA A 79 -26.27 12.87 -8.06
N GLN A 80 -26.38 11.59 -7.70
CA GLN A 80 -27.65 10.86 -7.72
C GLN A 80 -28.64 11.38 -6.67
N GLY A 81 -28.19 11.70 -5.46
CA GLY A 81 -29.04 12.28 -4.42
C GLY A 81 -29.63 13.65 -4.81
N LYS A 82 -28.87 14.46 -5.54
CA LYS A 82 -29.34 15.75 -6.09
C LYS A 82 -30.36 15.57 -7.22
N SER A 83 -30.21 14.55 -8.07
CA SER A 83 -31.14 14.28 -9.16
C SER A 83 -32.50 13.73 -8.71
N ILE A 84 -32.58 13.09 -7.53
CA ILE A 84 -33.84 12.54 -6.99
C ILE A 84 -34.64 13.60 -6.21
N SER A 85 -33.98 14.67 -5.78
CA SER A 85 -34.58 15.72 -4.96
C SER A 85 -35.18 16.88 -5.78
N ASN A 86 -35.31 16.73 -7.10
CA ASN A 86 -35.70 17.80 -8.04
C ASN A 86 -36.86 17.38 -8.93
#